data_AF-A0A067EZD2-F1
#
_entry.id   AF-A0A067EZD2-F1
#
_cell.length_a   1.000
_cell.length_b   1.000
_cell.length_c   1.000
_cell.angle_alpha   90.00
_cell.angle_beta   90.00
_cell.angle_gamma   90.00
#
_symmetry.space_group_name_H-M   'P 1'
#
loop_
_entity.id
_entity.type
_entity.pdbx_description
1 polymer ?
#
loop_
_entity_poly.entity_id
_entity_poly.type
_entity_poly.pdbx_seq_one_letter_code
_entity_poly.pdbx_strand_id
1 'polypeptide(L)'
;MGELKYELSQNAYIKLVLHARKHKTAAVNGVLLGRVSPQNDAVVEIADSVPLFHSHLGLLPNLEISLIMIEEHYSAQGLGIVGYFHANERFDDLELDSIAKNIGNHICRYFPQCAVLLITKSSKPYPRGKTGVLLCSFT
;
A
#
# COMPACT_ATOMS: atom_id res chain seq x y z
N MET A 1 23.40 2.83 -5.01
CA MET A 1 22.19 2.75 -4.17
C MET A 1 21.91 1.28 -3.96
N GLY A 2 21.87 0.81 -2.70
CA GLY A 2 21.55 -0.58 -2.40
C GLY A 2 20.11 -0.90 -2.79
N GLU A 3 19.84 -2.15 -3.16
CA GLU A 3 18.49 -2.61 -3.47
C GLU A 3 17.63 -2.59 -2.19
N LEU A 4 16.53 -1.84 -2.20
CA LEU A 4 15.57 -1.82 -1.09
C LEU A 4 14.77 -3.13 -1.10
N LYS A 5 14.64 -3.75 0.07
CA LYS A 5 13.88 -4.98 0.27
C LYS A 5 12.67 -4.69 1.14
N TYR A 6 11.54 -5.31 0.80
CA TYR A 6 10.29 -5.16 1.54
C TYR A 6 9.85 -6.52 2.09
N GLU A 7 9.56 -6.57 3.39
CA GLU A 7 9.11 -7.79 4.07
C GLU A 7 7.66 -7.62 4.49
N LEU A 8 6.74 -8.25 3.74
CA LEU A 8 5.31 -8.15 3.97
C LEU A 8 4.82 -9.24 4.93
N SER A 9 4.26 -8.82 6.06
CA SER A 9 3.64 -9.75 7.02
C SER A 9 2.41 -10.42 6.44
N GLN A 10 2.06 -11.59 6.98
CA GLN A 10 0.84 -12.29 6.61
C GLN A 10 -0.42 -11.47 6.93
N ASN A 11 -0.42 -10.73 8.04
CA ASN A 11 -1.56 -9.90 8.45
C ASN A 11 -1.78 -8.75 7.45
N ALA A 12 -0.71 -8.07 7.07
CA ALA A 12 -0.76 -7.02 6.06
C ALA A 12 -1.31 -7.56 4.74
N TYR A 13 -0.77 -8.70 4.27
CA TYR A 13 -1.16 -9.36 3.04
C TYR A 13 -2.63 -9.81 3.04
N ILE A 14 -3.11 -10.43 4.12
CA ILE A 14 -4.49 -10.90 4.19
C ILE A 14 -5.46 -9.71 4.15
N LYS A 15 -5.20 -8.63 4.89
CA LYS A 15 -6.08 -7.44 4.90
C LYS A 15 -6.17 -6.77 3.53
N LEU A 16 -5.05 -6.54 2.85
CA LEU A 16 -5.05 -5.91 1.53
C LEU A 16 -5.75 -6.78 0.48
N VAL A 17 -5.50 -8.10 0.47
CA VAL A 17 -6.15 -9.02 -0.47
C VAL A 17 -7.65 -9.14 -0.19
N LEU A 18 -8.04 -9.29 1.07
CA LEU A 18 -9.46 -9.36 1.44
C LEU A 18 -10.20 -8.08 1.08
N HIS A 19 -9.59 -6.90 1.26
CA HIS A 19 -10.20 -5.64 0.83
C HIS A 19 -10.44 -5.61 -0.68
N ALA A 20 -9.42 -5.95 -1.47
CA ALA A 20 -9.55 -6.01 -2.93
C ALA A 20 -10.57 -7.06 -3.42
N ARG A 21 -10.67 -8.20 -2.72
CA ARG A 21 -11.62 -9.27 -3.04
C ARG A 21 -13.05 -8.98 -2.59
N LYS A 22 -13.23 -8.25 -1.49
CA LYS A 22 -14.55 -7.82 -1.00
C LYS A 22 -15.20 -6.85 -1.98
N HIS A 23 -14.41 -5.99 -2.63
CA HIS A 23 -14.87 -4.99 -3.59
C HIS A 23 -14.37 -5.31 -5.01
N LYS A 24 -14.91 -6.37 -5.60
CA LYS A 24 -14.45 -6.89 -6.91
C LYS A 24 -14.55 -5.87 -8.03
N THR A 25 -15.63 -5.10 -8.07
CA THR A 25 -15.99 -4.15 -9.13
C THR A 25 -15.73 -2.69 -8.75
N ALA A 26 -14.94 -2.41 -7.72
CA ALA A 26 -14.60 -1.04 -7.35
C ALA A 26 -13.11 -0.91 -7.09
N ALA A 27 -12.52 0.22 -7.46
CA ALA A 27 -11.16 0.50 -7.04
C ALA A 27 -11.09 0.59 -5.51
N VAL A 28 -10.02 0.05 -4.92
CA VAL A 28 -9.78 0.12 -3.48
C VAL A 28 -8.40 0.65 -3.18
N ASN A 29 -8.25 1.29 -2.03
CA ASN A 29 -6.94 1.71 -1.55
C ASN A 29 -6.76 1.49 -0.05
N GLY A 30 -5.53 1.73 0.39
CA GLY A 30 -5.17 1.75 1.80
C GLY A 30 -3.71 2.05 2.00
N VAL A 31 -3.29 2.06 3.27
CA VAL A 31 -1.90 2.30 3.65
C VAL A 31 -1.25 1.05 4.22
N LEU A 32 0.07 0.99 4.10
CA LEU A 32 0.92 -0.06 4.66
C LEU A 32 1.58 0.49 5.92
N LEU A 33 1.56 -0.31 6.98
CA LEU A 33 2.11 0.06 8.27
C LEU A 33 3.33 -0.78 8.60
N GLY A 34 4.36 -0.13 9.11
CA GLY A 34 5.64 -0.78 9.26
C GLY A 34 6.70 0.12 9.85
N ARG A 35 7.95 -0.31 9.68
CA ARG A 35 9.14 0.39 10.10
C ARG A 35 10.33 -0.04 9.25
N VAL A 36 11.39 0.76 9.26
CA VAL A 36 12.69 0.32 8.76
C VAL A 36 13.23 -0.74 9.72
N SER A 37 13.78 -1.83 9.18
CA SER A 37 14.32 -2.93 9.97
C SER A 37 15.49 -2.43 10.83
N PRO A 38 15.48 -2.66 12.16
CA PRO A 38 16.59 -2.26 13.03
C PRO A 38 17.93 -2.91 12.70
N GLN A 39 17.92 -4.02 11.96
CA GLN A 39 19.10 -4.79 11.58
C GLN A 39 19.68 -4.37 10.23
N ASN A 40 18.86 -3.76 9.36
CA ASN A 40 19.27 -3.38 8.02
C ASN A 40 18.39 -2.24 7.49
N ASP A 41 18.97 -1.05 7.37
CA ASP A 41 18.26 0.14 6.89
C ASP A 41 17.77 0.01 5.44
N ALA A 42 18.24 -0.98 4.67
CA ALA A 42 17.72 -1.27 3.32
C ALA A 42 16.46 -2.16 3.33
N VAL A 43 15.98 -2.60 4.49
CA VAL A 43 14.80 -3.46 4.64
C VAL A 43 13.66 -2.67 5.30
N VAL A 44 12.49 -2.66 4.67
CA VAL A 44 11.27 -2.12 5.26
C VAL A 44 10.36 -3.28 5.64
N GLU A 45 10.09 -3.41 6.94
CA GLU A 45 9.20 -4.41 7.52
C GLU A 45 7.76 -3.88 7.52
N ILE A 46 6.91 -4.45 6.68
CA ILE A 46 5.49 -4.10 6.59
C ILE A 46 4.71 -5.04 7.51
N ALA A 47 4.46 -4.58 8.72
CA ALA A 47 3.82 -5.33 9.79
C ALA A 47 2.30 -5.46 9.62
N ASP A 48 1.63 -4.45 9.05
CA ASP A 48 0.18 -4.43 8.90
C ASP A 48 -0.28 -3.60 7.69
N SER A 49 -1.57 -3.63 7.37
CA SER A 49 -2.19 -2.72 6.40
C SER A 49 -3.55 -2.21 6.89
N VAL A 50 -3.91 -0.99 6.48
CA VAL A 50 -5.19 -0.37 6.79
C VAL A 50 -5.94 -0.09 5.49
N PRO A 51 -6.95 -0.93 5.17
CA PRO A 51 -7.97 -0.63 4.17
C PRO A 51 -8.63 0.73 4.42
N LEU A 52 -8.67 1.60 3.42
CA LEU A 52 -9.27 2.92 3.53
C LEU A 52 -10.61 2.99 2.77
N PHE A 53 -10.56 3.09 1.45
CA PHE A 53 -11.73 3.40 0.64
C PHE A 53 -11.97 2.37 -0.46
N HIS A 54 -13.24 2.25 -0.85
CA HIS A 54 -13.74 1.43 -1.97
C HIS A 54 -14.77 2.19 -2.83
N SER A 55 -14.86 3.50 -2.62
CA SER A 55 -15.57 4.48 -3.43
C SER A 55 -14.94 5.85 -3.17
N HIS A 56 -15.02 6.78 -4.12
CA HIS A 56 -14.57 8.17 -3.94
C HIS A 56 -13.14 8.31 -3.36
N LEU A 57 -12.18 7.54 -3.88
CA LEU A 57 -10.82 7.38 -3.32
C LEU A 57 -10.02 8.68 -3.19
N GLY A 58 -10.42 9.74 -3.93
CA GLY A 58 -9.72 11.03 -3.98
C GLY A 58 -10.36 12.15 -3.16
N LEU A 59 -11.31 11.87 -2.28
CA LEU A 59 -11.85 12.90 -1.38
C LEU A 59 -10.82 13.24 -0.30
N LEU A 60 -10.11 14.35 -0.52
CA LEU A 60 -9.03 14.82 0.36
C LEU A 60 -9.42 14.89 1.85
N PRO A 61 -10.59 15.42 2.26
CA PRO A 61 -10.91 15.52 3.68
C PRO A 61 -10.97 14.16 4.37
N ASN A 62 -11.53 13.15 3.70
CA ASN A 62 -11.63 11.80 4.25
C ASN A 62 -10.25 11.14 4.34
N LEU A 63 -9.40 11.36 3.33
CA LEU A 63 -8.04 10.85 3.32
C LEU A 63 -7.22 11.47 4.46
N GLU A 64 -7.22 12.80 4.60
CA GLU A 64 -6.49 13.53 5.63
C GLU A 64 -6.85 13.06 7.03
N ILE A 65 -8.14 13.02 7.35
CA ILE A 65 -8.62 12.57 8.66
C ILE A 65 -8.23 11.10 8.89
N SER A 66 -8.33 10.25 7.87
CA SER A 66 -7.92 8.84 7.99
C SER A 66 -6.44 8.67 8.29
N LEU A 67 -5.57 9.43 7.60
CA LEU A 67 -4.12 9.38 7.83
C LEU A 67 -3.76 9.86 9.24
N ILE A 68 -4.38 10.95 9.72
CA ILE A 68 -4.19 11.47 11.08
C ILE A 68 -4.60 10.42 12.12
N MET A 69 -5.78 9.79 11.97
CA MET A 69 -6.25 8.77 12.91
C MET A 69 -5.35 7.53 12.93
N ILE A 70 -4.82 7.13 11.77
CA ILE A 70 -3.91 5.99 11.66
C ILE A 70 -2.58 6.32 12.33
N GLU A 71 -2.01 7.49 12.07
CA GLU A 71 -0.76 7.92 12.68
C GLU A 71 -0.88 7.97 14.21
N GLU A 72 -1.94 8.57 14.75
CA GLU A 72 -2.18 8.61 16.19
C GLU A 72 -2.32 7.21 16.80
N HIS A 73 -3.07 6.31 16.15
CA HIS A 73 -3.34 4.98 16.69
C HIS A 73 -2.11 4.04 16.66
N TYR A 74 -1.33 4.08 15.59
CA TYR A 74 -0.24 3.14 15.35
C TYR A 74 1.13 3.65 15.83
N SER A 75 1.28 4.97 16.01
CA SER A 75 2.50 5.55 16.61
C SER A 75 2.76 4.98 18.01
N ALA A 76 1.71 4.78 18.81
CA ALA A 76 1.77 4.14 20.14
C ALA A 76 2.31 2.68 20.09
N GLN A 77 2.26 2.04 18.92
CA GLN A 77 2.77 0.68 18.68
C GLN A 77 4.13 0.66 17.97
N GLY A 78 4.75 1.84 17.77
CA GLY A 78 6.01 2.00 17.04
C GLY A 78 5.90 1.66 15.56
N LEU A 79 4.72 1.86 14.96
CA LEU A 79 4.47 1.65 13.54
C LEU A 79 4.13 2.98 12.87
N GLY A 80 4.73 3.21 11.70
CA GLY A 80 4.45 4.36 10.85
C GLY A 80 3.84 3.94 9.52
N ILE A 81 3.34 4.91 8.77
CA ILE A 81 2.90 4.70 7.39
C ILE A 81 4.15 4.57 6.51
N VAL A 82 4.37 3.37 5.97
CA VAL A 82 5.55 3.03 5.15
C VAL A 82 5.19 2.77 3.69
N GLY A 83 3.93 2.95 3.34
CA GLY A 83 3.49 2.65 1.98
C GLY A 83 2.03 2.86 1.71
N TYR A 84 1.67 2.64 0.46
CA TYR A 84 0.33 2.74 -0.08
C TYR A 84 0.03 1.50 -0.92
N PHE A 85 -1.21 1.02 -0.87
CA PHE A 85 -1.68 0.03 -1.82
C PHE A 85 -2.92 0.53 -2.55
N HIS A 86 -3.03 0.10 -3.81
CA HIS A 86 -4.17 0.35 -4.66
C HIS A 86 -4.55 -0.92 -5.39
N ALA A 87 -5.83 -1.15 -5.63
CA ALA A 87 -6.29 -2.15 -6.58
C ALA A 87 -7.29 -1.48 -7.52
N ASN A 88 -7.00 -1.52 -8.82
CA ASN A 88 -7.88 -0.96 -9.83
C ASN A 88 -9.23 -1.69 -9.87
N GLU A 89 -10.25 -1.03 -10.42
CA GLU A 89 -11.54 -1.66 -10.68
C GLU A 89 -11.39 -2.81 -11.68
N ARG A 90 -10.67 -2.54 -12.77
CA ARG A 90 -10.37 -3.49 -13.84
C ARG A 90 -9.16 -4.36 -13.49
N PHE A 91 -9.29 -5.67 -13.68
CA PHE A 91 -8.22 -6.62 -13.35
C PHE A 91 -7.09 -6.66 -14.39
N ASP A 92 -7.35 -6.15 -15.60
CA ASP A 92 -6.42 -6.06 -16.72
C ASP A 92 -5.69 -4.71 -16.77
N ASP A 93 -6.09 -3.76 -15.93
CA ASP A 93 -5.42 -2.47 -15.78
C ASP A 93 -4.29 -2.59 -14.74
N LEU A 94 -3.06 -2.49 -15.23
CA LEU A 94 -1.83 -2.63 -14.45
C LEU A 94 -1.12 -1.31 -14.22
N GLU A 95 -1.78 -0.19 -14.51
CA GLU A 95 -1.27 1.14 -14.28
C GLU A 95 -1.95 1.78 -13.07
N LEU A 96 -1.20 2.53 -12.27
CA LEU A 96 -1.80 3.36 -11.23
C LEU A 96 -2.47 4.57 -11.86
N ASP A 97 -3.70 4.87 -11.43
CA ASP A 97 -4.38 6.11 -11.81
C ASP A 97 -3.68 7.35 -11.22
N SER A 98 -4.08 8.55 -11.67
CA SER A 98 -3.46 9.80 -11.22
C SER A 98 -3.66 10.08 -9.73
N ILE A 99 -4.77 9.64 -9.14
CA ILE A 99 -5.08 9.85 -7.73
C ILE A 99 -4.17 8.97 -6.87
N ALA A 100 -4.06 7.68 -7.21
CA ALA A 100 -3.19 6.71 -6.59
C ALA A 100 -1.71 7.15 -6.66
N LYS A 101 -1.27 7.64 -7.83
CA LYS A 101 0.06 8.23 -8.01
C LYS A 101 0.28 9.43 -7.10
N ASN A 102 -0.67 10.36 -7.01
CA ASN A 102 -0.55 11.55 -6.17
C ASN A 102 -0.49 11.20 -4.67
N ILE A 103 -1.33 10.28 -4.21
CA ILE A 103 -1.33 9.82 -2.81
C ILE A 103 -0.02 9.10 -2.48
N GLY A 104 0.40 8.16 -3.35
CA GLY A 104 1.67 7.46 -3.20
C GLY A 104 2.85 8.42 -3.12
N ASN A 105 2.95 9.36 -4.06
CA ASN A 105 3.98 10.40 -4.07
C ASN A 105 3.95 11.27 -2.81
N HIS A 106 2.77 11.60 -2.30
CA HIS A 106 2.64 12.35 -1.06
C HIS A 106 3.26 11.58 0.10
N ILE A 107 2.93 10.29 0.26
CA ILE A 107 3.49 9.43 1.31
C ILE A 107 5.01 9.28 1.13
N CYS A 108 5.51 9.09 -0.10
CA CYS A 108 6.95 8.97 -0.39
C CYS A 108 7.75 10.23 -0.01
N ARG A 109 7.13 11.41 0.03
CA ARG A 109 7.81 12.65 0.47
C ARG A 109 8.13 12.63 1.97
N TYR A 110 7.29 12.00 2.79
CA TYR A 110 7.49 11.88 4.24
C TYR A 110 8.30 10.64 4.59
N PHE A 111 8.17 9.56 3.81
CA PHE A 111 8.93 8.34 3.96
C PHE A 111 9.59 7.94 2.64
N PRO A 112 10.86 8.33 2.39
CA PRO A 112 11.53 8.10 1.10
C PRO A 112 11.66 6.64 0.68
N GLN A 113 11.60 5.70 1.62
CA GLN A 113 11.64 4.25 1.38
C GLN A 113 10.24 3.65 1.21
N CYS A 114 9.24 4.48 0.89
CA CYS A 114 7.85 4.09 0.75
C CYS A 114 7.64 3.04 -0.35
N ALA A 115 6.86 2.01 -0.02
CA ALA A 115 6.38 1.04 -0.98
C ALA A 115 5.02 1.48 -1.55
N VAL A 116 4.91 1.50 -2.88
CA VAL A 116 3.60 1.62 -3.54
C VAL A 116 3.26 0.32 -4.25
N LEU A 117 2.17 -0.31 -3.82
CA LEU A 117 1.73 -1.63 -4.29
C LEU A 117 0.48 -1.52 -5.15
N LEU A 118 0.56 -1.98 -6.39
CA LEU A 118 -0.62 -2.24 -7.21
C LEU A 118 -1.04 -3.70 -7.05
N ILE A 119 -2.26 -3.91 -6.58
CA ILE A 119 -2.84 -5.23 -6.34
C ILE A 119 -3.70 -5.62 -7.52
N THR A 120 -3.44 -6.78 -8.11
CA THR A 120 -4.29 -7.33 -9.17
C THR A 120 -5.37 -8.24 -8.56
N LYS A 121 -6.59 -8.13 -9.09
CA LYS A 121 -7.72 -8.98 -8.65
C LYS A 121 -7.84 -10.28 -9.44
N SER A 122 -6.97 -10.47 -10.43
CA SER A 122 -6.91 -11.67 -11.27
C SER A 122 -6.45 -12.89 -10.48
N SER A 123 -7.00 -14.07 -10.80
CA SER A 123 -6.52 -15.35 -10.28
C SER A 123 -5.26 -15.86 -10.99
N LYS A 124 -4.84 -15.22 -12.09
CA LYS A 124 -3.66 -15.65 -12.85
C LYS A 124 -2.37 -15.12 -12.21
N PRO A 125 -1.33 -15.96 -12.04
CA PRO A 125 -0.03 -15.50 -11.57
C PRO A 125 0.61 -14.56 -12.60
N TYR A 126 1.09 -13.40 -12.15
CA TYR A 126 1.80 -12.42 -12.98
C TYR A 126 3.32 -12.74 -13.00
N PRO A 127 4.06 -12.51 -14.11
CA PRO A 127 5.40 -13.07 -14.33
C PRO A 127 6.56 -12.51 -13.47
N ARG A 128 6.30 -11.74 -12.41
CA ARG A 128 7.32 -11.49 -11.36
C ARG A 128 6.82 -12.09 -10.05
N GLY A 129 7.53 -13.13 -9.63
CA GLY A 129 7.09 -14.10 -8.63
C GLY A 129 6.55 -13.49 -7.34
N LYS A 130 5.49 -14.15 -6.84
CA LYS A 130 4.67 -13.89 -5.64
C LYS A 130 3.42 -13.03 -5.92
N THR A 131 2.36 -13.74 -6.32
CA THR A 131 0.92 -13.39 -6.15
C THR A 131 0.56 -11.90 -6.09
N GLY A 132 0.11 -11.38 -7.23
CA GLY A 132 -0.88 -10.28 -7.31
C GLY A 132 -0.45 -8.92 -6.81
N VAL A 133 0.84 -8.69 -6.51
CA VAL A 133 1.35 -7.42 -5.99
C VAL A 133 2.49 -6.95 -6.89
N LEU A 134 2.28 -5.82 -7.58
CA LEU A 134 3.33 -5.12 -8.32
C LEU A 134 3.87 -4.00 -7.43
N LEU A 135 5.16 -4.07 -7.09
CA LEU A 135 5.86 -2.93 -6.48
C LEU A 135 6.12 -1.90 -7.59
N CYS A 136 5.46 -0.75 -7.50
CA CYS A 136 5.75 0.40 -8.35
C CYS A 136 6.77 1.29 -7.63
N SER A 137 8.02 1.23 -8.06
CA SER A 137 9.01 2.24 -7.68
C SER A 137 8.77 3.49 -8.55
N PHE A 138 8.48 4.63 -7.93
CA PHE A 138 8.50 5.91 -8.62
C PHE A 138 9.96 6.35 -8.73
N THR A 139 10.50 6.35 -9.96
CA THR A 139 11.70 7.11 -10.32
C THR A 139 11.39 8.59 -10.46
#